data_AF-A0A397ST85-F1
#
_entry.id   AF-A0A397ST85-F1
#
_cell.length_a   1.000
_cell.length_b   1.000
_cell.length_c   1.000
_cell.angle_alpha   90.00
_cell.angle_beta   90.00
_cell.angle_gamma   90.00
#
_symmetry.space_group_name_H-M   'P 1'
#
loop_
_entity.id
_entity.type
_entity.pdbx_description
1 polymer ?
#
loop_
_entity_poly.entity_id
_entity_poly.type
_entity_poly.pdbx_seq_one_letter_code
_entity_poly.pdbx_strand_id
1 'polypeptide(L)'
;MVFFICSTYIVMINLLIIAIKWPLDYLFFKAQNLILDSALLIILSRIYLHTYYYIKDQKPLLPQTVEAAEEGGDQENKEEIITKKLKYITHPNQVFLLPLAAFVHILGNIVSYLLINNIIGNIVFLLSNAIAFSMYSFYIYLDTHYATNRFKSKNIVLPHTTTWKLVFIFSWATIFSATVVRVIILKKGI
;
A
#
# COMPACT_ATOMS: atom_id res chain seq x y z
N MET A 1 5.40 22.33 12.43
CA MET A 1 6.42 21.94 11.41
C MET A 1 5.79 21.31 10.17
N VAL A 2 5.04 20.20 10.29
CA VAL A 2 4.40 19.51 9.14
C VAL A 2 3.48 20.43 8.34
N PHE A 3 2.61 21.18 9.01
CA PHE A 3 1.71 22.14 8.35
C PHE A 3 2.45 23.17 7.49
N PHE A 4 3.57 23.70 7.98
CA PHE A 4 4.39 24.66 7.26
C PHE A 4 5.03 24.02 6.02
N ILE A 5 5.61 22.82 6.15
CA ILE A 5 6.19 22.07 5.04
C ILE A 5 5.13 21.80 3.95
N CYS A 6 3.95 21.34 4.34
CA CYS A 6 2.85 21.09 3.42
C CYS A 6 2.37 22.38 2.73
N SER A 7 2.22 23.48 3.47
CA SER A 7 1.81 24.77 2.92
C SER A 7 2.84 25.31 1.91
N THR A 8 4.13 25.28 2.26
CA THR A 8 5.22 25.68 1.35
C THR A 8 5.25 24.82 0.10
N TYR A 9 5.08 23.49 0.23
CA TYR A 9 4.99 22.59 -0.91
C TYR A 9 3.82 22.94 -1.83
N ILE A 10 2.63 23.17 -1.28
CA ILE A 10 1.44 23.54 -2.06
C ILE A 10 1.69 24.85 -2.83
N VAL A 11 2.23 25.88 -2.18
CA VAL A 11 2.54 27.16 -2.85
C VAL A 11 3.56 26.96 -3.98
N MET A 12 4.66 26.23 -3.71
CA MET A 12 5.69 25.95 -4.70
C MET A 12 5.15 25.18 -5.91
N ILE A 13 4.32 24.17 -5.69
CA ILE A 13 3.70 23.42 -6.78
C ILE A 13 2.82 24.33 -7.61
N ASN A 14 1.92 25.11 -7.00
CA ASN A 14 1.03 26.02 -7.73
C ASN A 14 1.80 27.04 -8.58
N LEU A 15 2.88 27.62 -8.06
CA LEU A 15 3.75 28.52 -8.82
C LEU A 15 4.41 27.79 -10.01
N LEU A 16 4.81 26.54 -9.81
CA LEU A 16 5.40 25.72 -10.86
C LEU A 16 4.40 25.39 -11.99
N ILE A 17 3.12 25.14 -11.67
CA ILE A 17 2.07 24.95 -12.69
C ILE A 17 1.94 26.20 -13.57
N ILE A 18 1.90 27.37 -12.94
CA ILE A 18 1.76 28.65 -13.66
C ILE A 18 2.97 28.90 -14.56
N ALA A 19 4.16 28.50 -14.12
CA ALA A 19 5.40 28.68 -14.86
C ALA A 19 5.54 27.70 -16.05
N ILE A 20 5.02 26.47 -15.93
CA ILE A 20 5.16 25.43 -16.96
C ILE A 20 4.01 25.56 -17.97
N LYS A 21 4.34 25.64 -19.27
CA LYS A 21 3.34 25.67 -20.33
C LYS A 21 2.74 24.29 -20.58
N TRP A 22 1.45 24.27 -20.93
CA TRP A 22 0.77 23.09 -21.45
C TRP A 22 1.50 22.56 -22.71
N PRO A 23 1.70 21.23 -22.87
CA PRO A 23 1.21 20.11 -22.05
C PRO A 23 2.19 19.59 -20.97
N LEU A 24 3.31 20.29 -20.74
CA LEU A 24 4.38 19.82 -19.84
C LEU A 24 3.94 19.85 -18.36
N ASP A 25 3.07 20.78 -17.99
CA ASP A 25 2.47 20.91 -16.66
C ASP A 25 1.66 19.65 -16.29
N TYR A 26 0.83 19.19 -17.23
CA TYR A 26 0.06 17.97 -17.11
C TYR A 26 0.97 16.74 -16.96
N LEU A 27 2.03 16.65 -17.78
CA LEU A 27 2.97 15.54 -17.73
C LEU A 27 3.72 15.51 -16.39
N PHE A 28 4.11 16.68 -15.88
CA PHE A 28 4.75 16.83 -14.57
C PHE A 28 3.84 16.34 -13.43
N PHE A 29 2.56 16.72 -13.44
CA PHE A 29 1.58 16.20 -12.47
C PHE A 29 1.42 14.70 -12.52
N LYS A 30 1.33 14.13 -13.73
CA LYS A 30 1.24 12.68 -13.91
C LYS A 30 2.50 11.97 -13.41
N ALA A 31 3.67 12.55 -13.62
CA ALA A 31 4.93 12.03 -13.10
C ALA A 31 4.94 12.00 -11.57
N GLN A 32 4.52 13.08 -10.91
CA GLN A 32 4.44 13.14 -9.44
C GLN A 32 3.47 12.10 -8.88
N ASN A 33 2.28 11.98 -9.47
CA ASN A 33 1.30 10.99 -9.03
C ASN A 33 1.86 9.57 -9.14
N LEU A 34 2.55 9.27 -10.24
CA LEU A 34 3.15 7.95 -10.47
C LEU A 34 4.30 7.64 -9.50
N ILE A 35 5.05 8.65 -9.05
CA ILE A 35 6.07 8.46 -7.99
C ILE A 35 5.38 8.02 -6.69
N LEU A 36 4.29 8.68 -6.31
CA LEU A 36 3.56 8.34 -5.09
C LEU A 36 2.95 6.94 -5.15
N ASP A 37 2.30 6.59 -6.27
CA ASP A 37 1.72 5.26 -6.47
C ASP A 37 2.78 4.15 -6.44
N SER A 38 3.94 4.39 -7.08
CA SER A 38 5.07 3.45 -7.09
C SER A 38 5.66 3.28 -5.70
N ALA A 39 5.87 4.38 -4.98
CA ALA A 39 6.37 4.35 -3.60
C ALA A 39 5.38 3.58 -2.69
N LEU A 40 4.08 3.81 -2.85
CA LEU A 40 3.04 3.09 -2.12
C LEU A 40 3.10 1.58 -2.37
N LEU A 41 3.19 1.16 -3.64
CA LEU A 41 3.33 -0.25 -3.99
C LEU A 41 4.58 -0.89 -3.36
N ILE A 42 5.73 -0.21 -3.41
CA ILE A 42 6.98 -0.70 -2.82
C ILE A 42 6.84 -0.83 -1.29
N ILE A 43 6.28 0.18 -0.62
CA ILE A 43 6.09 0.19 0.84
C ILE A 43 5.15 -0.95 1.26
N LEU A 44 4.00 -1.09 0.61
CA LEU A 44 3.02 -2.13 0.93
C LEU A 44 3.56 -3.53 0.64
N SER A 45 4.30 -3.71 -0.45
CA SER A 45 4.97 -4.99 -0.76
C SER A 45 5.99 -5.35 0.31
N ARG A 46 6.76 -4.37 0.78
CA ARG A 46 7.73 -4.57 1.86
C ARG A 46 7.06 -4.89 3.20
N ILE A 47 5.96 -4.23 3.53
CA ILE A 47 5.16 -4.53 4.72
C ILE A 47 4.65 -5.96 4.65
N TYR A 48 4.11 -6.37 3.50
CA TYR A 48 3.65 -7.73 3.28
C TYR A 48 4.77 -8.76 3.46
N LEU A 49 5.90 -8.60 2.75
CA LEU A 49 7.02 -9.54 2.85
C LEU A 49 7.56 -9.63 4.28
N HIS A 50 7.75 -8.49 4.94
CA HIS A 50 8.22 -8.47 6.33
C HIS A 50 7.25 -9.19 7.27
N THR A 51 5.96 -8.91 7.14
CA THR A 51 4.92 -9.57 7.94
C THR A 51 4.86 -11.07 7.65
N TYR A 52 4.98 -11.48 6.39
CA TYR A 52 5.00 -12.87 5.97
C TYR A 52 6.20 -13.63 6.56
N TYR A 53 7.42 -13.08 6.44
CA TYR A 53 8.62 -13.70 7.00
C TYR A 53 8.57 -13.71 8.53
N TYR A 54 8.11 -12.63 9.16
CA TYR A 54 7.96 -12.59 10.62
C TYR A 54 7.03 -13.70 11.14
N ILE A 55 5.87 -13.88 10.51
CA ILE A 55 4.92 -14.95 10.87
C ILE A 55 5.51 -16.33 10.58
N LYS A 56 6.21 -16.49 9.45
CA LYS A 56 6.84 -17.76 9.06
C LYS A 56 7.96 -18.16 10.02
N ASP A 57 8.77 -17.20 10.45
CA ASP A 57 9.93 -17.43 11.32
C ASP A 57 9.51 -17.61 12.78
N GLN A 58 8.41 -16.97 13.20
CA GLN A 58 7.71 -17.28 14.45
C GLN A 58 6.90 -18.58 14.33
N LYS A 59 7.53 -19.71 13.98
CA LYS A 59 6.95 -21.07 14.15
C LYS A 59 6.00 -21.04 15.34
N PRO A 60 4.72 -21.46 15.18
CA PRO A 60 3.69 -21.19 16.17
C PRO A 60 4.26 -21.56 17.51
N LEU A 61 4.51 -20.55 18.35
CA LEU A 61 4.85 -20.76 19.74
C LEU A 61 3.67 -21.57 20.27
N LEU A 62 3.87 -22.90 20.33
CA LEU A 62 3.06 -23.78 21.15
C LEU A 62 2.86 -23.08 22.48
N PRO A 63 1.67 -23.19 23.10
CA PRO A 63 1.28 -22.41 24.27
C PRO A 63 2.02 -22.89 25.53
N GLN A 64 3.35 -22.88 25.54
CA GLN A 64 4.18 -23.18 26.72
C GLN A 64 4.18 -22.02 27.72
N THR A 65 3.54 -20.89 27.40
CA THR A 65 3.45 -19.71 28.29
C THR A 65 2.07 -19.53 28.94
N VAL A 66 1.11 -20.44 28.69
CA VAL A 66 -0.23 -20.36 29.32
C VAL A 66 -0.33 -21.22 30.58
N GLU A 67 0.63 -22.13 30.84
CA GLU A 67 0.66 -22.91 32.09
C GLU A 67 0.97 -22.06 33.34
N ALA A 68 1.33 -20.79 33.19
CA ALA A 68 1.66 -19.89 34.31
C ALA A 68 0.58 -18.83 34.62
N ALA A 69 -0.56 -18.81 33.91
CA ALA A 69 -1.61 -17.80 34.12
C ALA A 69 -2.98 -18.46 34.36
N GLU A 70 -3.14 -18.86 35.62
CA GLU A 70 -4.35 -18.93 36.44
C GLU A 70 -5.52 -19.82 35.98
N GLU A 71 -5.84 -20.70 36.93
CA GLU A 71 -6.93 -21.66 37.02
C GLU A 71 -8.31 -20.98 36.87
N GLY A 72 -9.26 -21.67 36.21
CA GLY A 72 -10.69 -21.44 36.48
C GLY A 72 -11.62 -21.01 35.34
N GLY A 73 -11.33 -21.29 34.07
CA GLY A 73 -12.29 -21.01 32.98
C GLY A 73 -12.27 -22.06 31.86
N ASP A 74 -13.47 -22.54 31.50
CA ASP A 74 -13.79 -23.57 30.51
C ASP A 74 -12.75 -23.75 29.40
N GLN A 75 -11.99 -24.84 29.53
CA GLN A 75 -10.81 -25.18 28.75
C GLN A 75 -11.13 -25.33 27.24
N GLU A 76 -12.34 -25.79 26.91
CA GLU A 76 -12.82 -26.03 25.55
C GLU A 76 -13.04 -24.72 24.76
N ASN A 77 -13.58 -23.68 25.41
CA ASN A 77 -13.80 -22.37 24.79
C ASN A 77 -12.46 -21.61 24.60
N LYS A 78 -11.50 -21.83 25.51
CA LYS A 78 -10.16 -21.22 25.47
C LYS A 78 -9.32 -21.82 24.33
N GLU A 79 -9.35 -23.14 24.15
CA GLU A 79 -8.70 -23.82 23.02
C GLU A 79 -9.32 -23.43 21.67
N GLU A 80 -10.64 -23.29 21.59
CA GLU A 80 -11.31 -22.84 20.35
C GLU A 80 -10.92 -21.40 19.99
N ILE A 81 -10.87 -20.50 20.99
CA ILE A 81 -10.42 -19.11 20.81
C ILE A 81 -8.94 -19.06 20.40
N ILE A 82 -8.08 -19.85 21.03
CA ILE A 82 -6.64 -19.93 20.69
C ILE A 82 -6.46 -20.48 19.29
N THR A 83 -7.17 -21.55 18.92
CA THR A 83 -7.10 -22.17 17.58
C THR A 83 -7.63 -21.22 16.50
N LYS A 84 -8.73 -20.51 16.76
CA LYS A 84 -9.24 -19.45 15.87
C LYS A 84 -8.27 -18.26 15.76
N LYS A 85 -7.65 -17.84 16.87
CA LYS A 85 -6.63 -16.78 16.88
C LYS A 85 -5.39 -17.19 16.10
N LEU A 86 -4.91 -18.42 16.29
CA LEU A 86 -3.78 -18.99 15.54
C LEU A 86 -4.12 -19.07 14.04
N LYS A 87 -5.33 -19.54 13.70
CA LYS A 87 -5.85 -19.62 12.31
C LYS A 87 -5.96 -18.24 11.64
N TYR A 88 -6.25 -17.20 12.41
CA TYR A 88 -6.35 -15.83 11.89
C TYR A 88 -4.99 -15.14 11.76
N ILE A 89 -4.10 -15.32 12.75
CA ILE A 89 -2.69 -14.90 12.69
C ILE A 89 -1.97 -15.59 11.51
N THR A 90 -2.36 -16.83 11.18
CA THR A 90 -1.85 -17.57 10.02
C THR A 90 -2.53 -17.24 8.68
N HIS A 91 -3.26 -16.11 8.55
CA HIS A 91 -3.73 -15.63 7.24
C HIS A 91 -2.95 -14.40 6.75
N PRO A 92 -1.64 -14.55 6.42
CA PRO A 92 -0.86 -13.48 5.77
C PRO A 92 -1.46 -13.06 4.41
N ASN A 93 -2.33 -13.89 3.83
CA ASN A 93 -3.09 -13.61 2.62
C ASN A 93 -3.96 -12.36 2.73
N GLN A 94 -4.37 -11.94 3.94
CA GLN A 94 -5.11 -10.68 4.11
C GLN A 94 -4.22 -9.46 3.88
N VAL A 95 -2.98 -9.49 4.38
CA VAL A 95 -2.01 -8.39 4.19
C VAL A 95 -1.55 -8.30 2.74
N PHE A 96 -1.55 -9.43 2.00
CA PHE A 96 -1.29 -9.45 0.56
C PHE A 96 -2.28 -8.60 -0.26
N LEU A 97 -3.49 -8.37 0.26
CA LEU A 97 -4.49 -7.56 -0.41
C LEU A 97 -4.03 -6.10 -0.63
N LEU A 98 -3.18 -5.59 0.26
CA LEU A 98 -2.65 -4.23 0.18
C LEU A 98 -1.71 -4.01 -1.03
N PRO A 99 -0.60 -4.77 -1.21
CA PRO A 99 0.22 -4.62 -2.40
C PRO A 99 -0.53 -5.00 -3.68
N LEU A 100 -1.49 -5.94 -3.62
CA LEU A 100 -2.34 -6.27 -4.77
C LEU A 100 -3.21 -5.08 -5.18
N ALA A 101 -3.87 -4.41 -4.23
CA ALA A 101 -4.66 -3.21 -4.50
C ALA A 101 -3.82 -2.08 -5.08
N ALA A 102 -2.62 -1.86 -4.54
CA ALA A 102 -1.69 -0.86 -5.06
C ALA A 102 -1.23 -1.18 -6.48
N PHE A 103 -1.01 -2.46 -6.78
CA PHE A 103 -0.64 -2.93 -8.12
C PHE A 103 -1.76 -2.70 -9.13
N VAL A 104 -3.01 -3.03 -8.78
CA VAL A 104 -4.17 -2.77 -9.63
C VAL A 104 -4.34 -1.26 -9.88
N HIS A 105 -4.20 -0.45 -8.83
CA HIS A 105 -4.31 1.01 -8.92
C HIS A 105 -3.26 1.61 -9.87
N ILE A 106 -1.98 1.27 -9.69
CA ILE A 106 -0.90 1.82 -10.52
C ILE A 106 -1.01 1.37 -11.98
N LEU A 107 -1.43 0.12 -12.25
CA LEU A 107 -1.67 -0.35 -13.61
C LEU A 107 -2.77 0.47 -14.29
N GLY A 108 -3.86 0.74 -13.58
CA GLY A 108 -4.91 1.64 -14.02
C GLY A 108 -4.39 3.01 -14.46
N ASN A 109 -3.58 3.63 -13.60
CA ASN A 109 -2.99 4.94 -13.85
C ASN A 109 -2.05 4.91 -15.06
N ILE A 110 -1.20 3.89 -15.19
CA ILE A 110 -0.30 3.72 -16.34
C ILE A 110 -1.09 3.58 -17.64
N VAL A 111 -2.10 2.71 -17.67
CA VAL A 111 -2.94 2.51 -18.87
C VAL A 111 -3.66 3.80 -19.24
N SER A 112 -4.22 4.52 -18.26
CA SER A 112 -4.83 5.83 -18.44
C SER A 112 -3.89 6.81 -19.13
N TYR A 113 -2.63 6.86 -18.69
CA TYR A 113 -1.66 7.81 -19.23
C TYR A 113 -1.22 7.43 -20.64
N LEU A 114 -1.02 6.13 -20.91
CA LEU A 114 -0.68 5.62 -22.23
C LEU A 114 -1.82 5.79 -23.25
N LEU A 115 -3.06 5.88 -22.78
CA LEU A 115 -4.29 5.97 -23.58
C LEU A 115 -5.10 7.25 -23.28
N ILE A 116 -4.45 8.34 -22.87
CA ILE A 116 -5.11 9.58 -22.42
C ILE A 116 -6.14 10.17 -23.41
N ASN A 117 -6.01 9.94 -24.72
CA ASN A 117 -6.96 10.42 -25.73
C ASN A 117 -8.04 9.37 -26.10
N ASN A 118 -8.08 8.22 -25.41
CA ASN A 118 -8.97 7.11 -25.70
C ASN A 118 -9.86 6.82 -24.50
N ILE A 119 -11.18 6.73 -24.75
CA ILE A 119 -12.19 6.42 -23.72
C ILE A 119 -11.88 5.13 -22.94
N ILE A 120 -11.26 4.14 -23.60
CA ILE A 120 -10.85 2.88 -22.99
C ILE A 120 -9.86 3.13 -21.84
N GLY A 121 -8.92 4.07 -22.00
CA GLY A 121 -7.97 4.43 -20.94
C GLY A 121 -8.66 4.97 -19.69
N ASN A 122 -9.74 5.75 -19.88
CA ASN A 122 -10.54 6.28 -18.77
C ASN A 122 -11.40 5.20 -18.09
N ILE A 123 -11.99 4.29 -18.87
CA ILE A 123 -12.77 3.17 -18.31
C ILE A 123 -11.86 2.26 -17.47
N VAL A 124 -10.67 1.91 -17.97
CA VAL A 124 -9.71 1.08 -17.23
C VAL A 124 -9.25 1.79 -15.95
N PHE A 125 -9.01 3.10 -16.00
CA PHE A 125 -8.68 3.91 -14.83
C PHE A 125 -9.79 3.88 -13.77
N LEU A 126 -11.05 4.09 -14.16
CA LEU A 126 -12.17 4.09 -13.21
C LEU A 126 -12.38 2.70 -12.60
N LEU A 127 -12.32 1.64 -13.42
CA LEU A 127 -12.50 0.27 -12.96
C LEU A 127 -11.39 -0.16 -12.01
N SER A 128 -10.13 0.10 -12.35
CA SER A 128 -8.99 -0.23 -11.49
C SER A 128 -9.05 0.51 -10.16
N ASN A 129 -9.43 1.79 -10.15
CA ASN A 129 -9.66 2.53 -8.91
C ASN A 129 -10.78 1.91 -8.08
N ALA A 130 -11.94 1.63 -8.69
CA ALA A 130 -13.05 1.01 -7.97
C ALA A 130 -12.65 -0.33 -7.31
N ILE A 131 -11.89 -1.16 -8.04
CA ILE A 131 -11.37 -2.43 -7.52
C ILE A 131 -10.35 -2.19 -6.39
N ALA A 132 -9.35 -1.33 -6.61
CA ALA A 132 -8.30 -1.06 -5.62
C ALA A 132 -8.87 -0.47 -4.33
N PHE A 133 -9.76 0.52 -4.42
CA PHE A 133 -10.42 1.10 -3.25
C PHE A 133 -11.31 0.09 -2.52
N SER A 134 -12.00 -0.79 -3.24
CA SER A 134 -12.78 -1.86 -2.63
C SER A 134 -11.87 -2.84 -1.87
N MET A 135 -10.72 -3.21 -2.45
CA MET A 135 -9.72 -4.05 -1.80
C MET A 135 -9.14 -3.40 -0.53
N TYR A 136 -8.76 -2.12 -0.60
CA TYR A 136 -8.29 -1.38 0.58
C TYR A 136 -9.36 -1.32 1.68
N SER A 137 -10.60 -1.01 1.30
CA SER A 137 -11.72 -0.90 2.24
C SER A 137 -12.04 -2.26 2.88
N PHE A 138 -12.01 -3.33 2.09
CA PHE A 138 -12.21 -4.68 2.58
C PHE A 138 -11.11 -5.10 3.56
N TYR A 139 -9.85 -4.77 3.28
CA TYR A 139 -8.75 -4.98 4.21
C TYR A 139 -8.99 -4.25 5.54
N ILE A 140 -9.32 -2.95 5.49
CA ILE A 140 -9.58 -2.14 6.69
C ILE A 140 -10.74 -2.71 7.49
N TYR A 141 -11.81 -3.13 6.82
CA TYR A 141 -12.95 -3.78 7.46
C TYR A 141 -12.53 -5.06 8.19
N LEU A 142 -11.74 -5.92 7.55
CA LEU A 142 -11.23 -7.14 8.16
C LEU A 142 -10.32 -6.86 9.37
N ASP A 143 -9.41 -5.90 9.25
CA ASP A 143 -8.48 -5.53 10.33
C ASP A 143 -9.23 -4.92 11.54
N THR A 144 -10.22 -4.08 11.27
CA THR A 144 -11.02 -3.41 12.31
C THR A 144 -11.94 -4.40 13.04
N HIS A 145 -12.76 -5.14 12.31
CA HIS A 145 -13.81 -5.96 12.90
C HIS A 145 -13.32 -7.31 13.43
N TYR A 146 -12.30 -7.90 12.81
CA TYR A 146 -11.84 -9.23 13.18
C TYR A 146 -10.51 -9.21 13.93
N ALA A 147 -9.51 -8.44 13.50
CA ALA A 147 -8.21 -8.44 14.19
C ALA A 147 -8.24 -7.62 15.50
N THR A 148 -8.74 -6.39 15.41
CA THR A 148 -8.70 -5.44 16.53
C THR A 148 -9.78 -5.74 17.56
N ASN A 149 -11.05 -5.89 17.15
CA ASN A 149 -12.16 -6.05 18.09
C ASN A 149 -12.23 -7.44 18.76
N ARG A 150 -11.88 -8.52 18.04
CA ARG A 150 -12.00 -9.88 18.59
C ARG A 150 -10.72 -10.41 19.24
N PHE A 151 -9.55 -10.04 18.74
CA PHE A 151 -8.29 -10.64 19.18
C PHE A 151 -7.29 -9.66 19.80
N LYS A 152 -7.59 -8.35 19.82
CA LYS A 152 -6.69 -7.27 20.28
C LYS A 152 -5.28 -7.39 19.69
N SER A 153 -5.15 -7.92 18.47
CA SER A 153 -3.86 -8.12 17.80
C SER A 153 -3.84 -7.39 16.48
N LYS A 154 -2.74 -6.69 16.17
CA LYS A 154 -2.52 -6.11 14.85
C LYS A 154 -1.88 -7.15 13.94
N ASN A 155 -2.43 -7.28 12.73
CA ASN A 155 -1.94 -8.24 11.73
C ASN A 155 -0.73 -7.74 10.93
N ILE A 156 -0.36 -6.46 11.05
CA ILE A 156 0.80 -5.86 10.36
C ILE A 156 1.98 -5.70 11.31
N VAL A 157 3.14 -6.20 10.89
CA VAL A 157 4.41 -5.88 11.52
C VAL A 157 5.16 -4.88 10.65
N LEU A 158 5.23 -3.63 11.12
CA LEU A 158 5.88 -2.55 10.40
C LEU A 158 7.40 -2.79 10.32
N PRO A 159 7.98 -2.85 9.12
CA PRO A 159 9.42 -3.01 8.99
C PRO A 159 10.13 -1.71 9.41
N HIS A 160 11.19 -1.83 10.20
CA HIS A 160 12.01 -0.67 10.57
C HIS A 160 12.58 0.01 9.31
N THR A 161 12.29 1.30 9.12
CA THR A 161 12.64 2.05 7.90
C THR A 161 13.64 3.14 8.25
N THR A 162 14.93 2.86 8.02
CA THR A 162 15.97 3.89 8.12
C THR A 162 15.82 4.93 7.01
N THR A 163 16.27 6.16 7.27
CA THR A 163 16.19 7.28 6.31
C THR A 163 16.79 6.93 4.94
N TRP A 164 17.93 6.22 4.91
CA TRP A 164 18.55 5.78 3.65
C TRP A 164 17.66 4.81 2.83
N LYS A 165 16.93 3.89 3.48
CA LYS A 165 15.99 3.00 2.78
C LYS A 165 14.84 3.80 2.17
N LEU A 166 14.39 4.84 2.86
CA LEU A 166 13.36 5.75 2.38
C LEU A 166 13.86 6.48 1.12
N VAL A 167 15.08 7.02 1.14
CA VAL A 167 15.73 7.61 -0.06
C VAL A 167 15.76 6.62 -1.23
N PHE A 168 16.16 5.37 -1.00
CA PHE A 168 16.15 4.34 -2.06
C PHE A 168 14.76 4.07 -2.64
N ILE A 169 13.72 4.02 -1.81
CA ILE A 169 12.34 3.81 -2.28
C ILE A 169 11.92 4.96 -3.20
N PHE A 170 12.16 6.21 -2.80
CA PHE A 170 11.82 7.37 -3.62
C PHE A 170 12.67 7.46 -4.90
N SER A 171 13.95 7.09 -4.85
CA SER A 171 14.79 7.02 -6.05
C SER A 171 14.26 6.00 -7.06
N TRP A 172 13.91 4.78 -6.62
CA TRP A 172 13.32 3.77 -7.49
C TRP A 172 11.96 4.19 -8.05
N ALA A 173 11.10 4.78 -7.22
CA ALA A 173 9.82 5.32 -7.66
C ALA A 173 9.98 6.44 -8.71
N THR A 174 11.00 7.28 -8.56
CA THR A 174 11.34 8.35 -9.51
C THR A 174 11.83 7.78 -10.84
N ILE A 175 12.71 6.78 -10.81
CA ILE A 175 13.20 6.11 -12.03
C ILE A 175 12.05 5.43 -12.78
N PHE A 176 11.17 4.74 -12.05
CA PHE A 176 10.00 4.10 -12.65
C PHE A 176 9.07 5.13 -13.30
N SER A 177 8.75 6.21 -12.58
CA SER A 177 7.92 7.29 -13.10
C SER A 177 8.52 7.93 -14.36
N ALA A 178 9.82 8.26 -14.32
CA ALA A 178 10.53 8.82 -15.47
C ALA A 178 10.51 7.87 -16.69
N THR A 179 10.60 6.56 -16.47
CA THR A 179 10.53 5.55 -17.54
C THR A 179 9.16 5.56 -18.21
N VAL A 180 8.07 5.55 -17.44
CA VAL A 180 6.70 5.60 -17.99
C VAL A 180 6.44 6.91 -18.72
N VAL A 181 6.86 8.04 -18.15
CA VAL A 181 6.76 9.35 -18.81
C VAL A 181 7.51 9.38 -20.14
N ARG A 182 8.73 8.82 -20.18
CA ARG A 182 9.52 8.71 -21.42
C ARG A 182 8.79 7.90 -22.50
N VAL A 183 8.15 6.79 -22.12
CA VAL A 183 7.34 6.00 -23.07
C VAL A 183 6.17 6.81 -23.60
N ILE A 184 5.50 7.61 -22.77
CA ILE A 184 4.38 8.48 -23.18
C ILE A 184 4.86 9.53 -24.18
N ILE A 185 5.97 10.22 -23.89
CA ILE A 185 6.60 11.21 -24.78
C ILE A 185 6.89 10.56 -26.13
N LEU A 186 7.59 9.42 -26.14
CA LEU A 186 7.94 8.70 -27.37
C LEU A 186 6.72 8.28 -28.19
N LYS A 187 5.66 7.79 -27.53
CA LYS A 187 4.43 7.35 -28.21
C LYS A 187 3.64 8.52 -28.79
N LYS A 188 3.72 9.71 -28.18
CA LYS A 188 2.93 10.88 -28.56
C LYS A 188 3.67 11.88 -29.45
N GLY A 189 5.00 11.81 -29.55
CA GLY A 189 5.79 12.76 -30.33
C GLY A 189 5.72 14.19 -29.79
N ILE A 190 5.58 14.34 -28.46
CA ILE A 190 5.75 15.60 -27.72
C ILE A 190 7.24 15.76 -27.42
#